data_AF-A0A3P8TP80-F1
#
_entry.id   AF-A0A3P8TP80-F1
#
_cell.length_a   1.000
_cell.length_b   1.000
_cell.length_c   1.000
_cell.angle_alpha   90.00
_cell.angle_beta   90.00
_cell.angle_gamma   90.00
#
_symmetry.space_group_name_H-M   'P 1'
#
loop_
_entity.id
_entity.type
_entity.pdbx_description
1 polymer ?
#
loop_
_entity_poly.entity_id
_entity_poly.type
_entity_poly.pdbx_seq_one_letter_code
_entity_poly.pdbx_strand_id
1 'polypeptide(L)'
;MLPLNTFWDFTDWVTGLLSASGLTTQLLGILELKHRCSFNHSFVYIRYEGEENVVNTFYCLAKHFYPPTINFTWTKNGVEVTEGVFNLHYQHNDDGTFHRISTLTFTPQEGDVYSCKVEHQASQQPLTRTWGKAEM
;
A
#
# COMPACT_ATOMS: atom_id res chain seq x y z
N MET A 1 29.89 49.25 15.92
CA MET A 1 29.85 49.20 14.45
C MET A 1 30.68 48.01 14.01
N LEU A 2 30.06 47.04 13.33
CA LEU A 2 30.70 45.83 12.78
C LEU A 2 31.28 46.13 11.38
N PRO A 3 32.15 45.25 10.86
CA PRO A 3 32.06 44.84 9.47
C PRO A 3 31.70 43.34 9.34
N LEU A 4 30.98 43.08 8.25
CA LEU A 4 30.37 41.83 7.81
C LEU A 4 31.38 40.77 7.31
N ASN A 5 31.02 39.50 7.53
CA ASN A 5 31.22 38.30 6.69
C ASN A 5 32.46 38.18 5.78
N THR A 6 33.16 37.05 5.91
CA THR A 6 33.28 36.08 4.80
C THR A 6 33.37 34.67 5.36
N PHE A 7 32.32 33.92 5.03
CA PHE A 7 32.16 32.48 5.16
C PHE A 7 33.31 31.76 4.42
N TRP A 8 34.02 30.87 5.11
CA TRP A 8 34.80 29.82 4.44
C TRP A 8 34.15 28.48 4.78
N ASP A 9 33.75 27.84 3.69
CA ASP A 9 32.78 26.77 3.56
C ASP A 9 33.38 25.42 4.01
N PHE A 10 32.60 24.62 4.74
CA PHE A 10 33.00 23.32 5.30
C PHE A 10 32.98 22.18 4.25
N THR A 11 32.83 22.52 2.96
CA THR A 11 32.54 21.58 1.86
C THR A 11 33.77 20.96 1.20
N ASP A 12 34.99 21.39 1.52
CA ASP A 12 36.21 20.97 0.81
C ASP A 12 36.87 19.66 1.31
N TRP A 13 36.22 18.91 2.21
CA TRP A 13 36.62 17.53 2.53
C TRP A 13 35.61 16.46 2.10
N VAL A 14 34.36 16.83 1.86
CA VAL A 14 33.30 15.86 1.52
C VAL A 14 33.28 15.57 0.02
N THR A 15 33.67 16.53 -0.81
CA THR A 15 33.80 16.39 -2.26
C THR A 15 35.00 15.53 -2.68
N GLY A 16 36.05 15.44 -1.84
CA GLY A 16 37.23 14.62 -2.11
C GLY A 16 37.00 13.10 -1.97
N LEU A 17 36.19 12.67 -0.99
CA LEU A 17 35.93 11.24 -0.75
C LEU A 17 34.98 10.60 -1.77
N LEU A 18 34.17 11.41 -2.47
CA LEU A 18 33.18 10.92 -3.45
C LEU A 18 33.80 10.52 -4.80
N SER A 19 35.12 10.64 -4.97
CA SER A 19 35.83 10.25 -6.20
C SER A 19 36.35 8.80 -6.20
N ALA A 20 36.21 8.04 -5.10
CA ALA A 20 36.97 6.78 -4.91
C ALA A 20 36.16 5.48 -4.77
N SER A 21 34.84 5.46 -4.90
CA SER A 21 34.11 4.18 -4.98
C SER A 21 32.94 4.26 -5.95
N GLY A 22 33.16 3.78 -7.19
CA GLY A 22 32.14 3.55 -8.20
C GLY A 22 31.15 2.42 -7.86
N LEU A 23 30.58 2.45 -6.64
CA LEU A 23 29.57 1.53 -6.14
C LEU A 23 28.19 2.19 -5.98
N THR A 24 28.06 3.50 -6.21
CA THR A 24 26.82 4.25 -5.98
C THR A 24 25.79 4.09 -7.12
N THR A 25 26.22 3.76 -8.34
CA THR A 25 25.35 3.77 -9.52
C THR A 25 24.44 2.54 -9.65
N GLN A 26 24.78 1.40 -9.04
CA GLN A 26 23.92 0.20 -9.08
C GLN A 26 22.76 0.26 -8.08
N LEU A 27 22.94 0.93 -6.93
CA LEU A 27 21.89 1.09 -5.92
C LEU A 27 20.86 2.17 -6.30
N LEU A 28 21.27 3.21 -7.03
CA LEU A 28 20.34 4.25 -7.51
C LEU A 28 19.29 3.69 -8.49
N GLY A 29 19.66 2.70 -9.32
CA GLY A 29 18.74 2.11 -10.31
C GLY A 29 17.52 1.39 -9.71
N ILE A 30 17.65 0.87 -8.47
CA ILE A 30 16.55 0.20 -7.76
C ILE A 30 15.59 1.22 -7.14
N LEU A 31 16.11 2.36 -6.67
CA LEU A 31 15.31 3.44 -6.08
C LEU A 31 14.50 4.20 -7.14
N GLU A 32 15.05 4.35 -8.36
CA GLU A 32 14.38 4.99 -9.50
C GLU A 32 13.20 4.18 -10.07
N LEU A 33 13.21 2.85 -9.93
CA LEU A 33 12.10 1.98 -10.39
C LEU A 33 10.84 2.17 -9.52
N LYS A 34 10.99 2.33 -8.20
CA LYS A 34 9.85 2.55 -7.29
C LYS A 34 9.12 3.87 -7.55
N HIS A 35 9.81 4.88 -8.09
CA HIS A 35 9.19 6.19 -8.36
C HIS A 35 8.34 6.23 -9.64
N ARG A 36 8.42 5.23 -10.52
CA ARG A 36 7.62 5.18 -11.78
C ARG A 36 6.36 4.32 -11.71
N CYS A 37 6.29 3.37 -10.80
CA CYS A 37 5.05 2.63 -10.55
C CYS A 37 4.31 3.37 -9.44
N SER A 38 3.29 4.16 -9.77
CA SER A 38 2.48 4.88 -8.78
C SER A 38 1.08 4.28 -8.71
N PHE A 39 0.78 3.55 -7.63
CA PHE A 39 -0.53 2.98 -7.28
C PHE A 39 -1.49 4.05 -6.71
N ASN A 40 -1.42 5.29 -7.20
CA ASN A 40 -2.11 6.42 -6.57
C ASN A 40 -3.63 6.43 -6.83
N HIS A 41 -4.13 5.62 -7.77
CA HIS A 41 -5.56 5.57 -8.15
C HIS A 41 -6.23 4.22 -7.87
N SER A 42 -5.60 3.34 -7.09
CA SER A 42 -6.22 2.06 -6.76
C SER A 42 -7.31 2.24 -5.71
N PHE A 43 -8.55 2.09 -6.16
CA PHE A 43 -9.72 2.18 -5.29
C PHE A 43 -9.95 0.86 -4.59
N VAL A 44 -9.70 0.83 -3.28
CA VAL A 44 -10.24 -0.19 -2.38
C VAL A 44 -11.61 0.26 -1.90
N TYR A 45 -12.63 -0.58 -2.06
CA TYR A 45 -13.95 -0.39 -1.48
C TYR A 45 -14.46 -1.71 -0.95
N ILE A 46 -15.31 -1.64 0.08
CA ILE A 46 -15.96 -2.78 0.72
C ILE A 46 -17.43 -2.77 0.33
N ARG A 47 -17.92 -3.82 -0.35
CA ARG A 47 -19.36 -4.01 -0.60
C ARG A 47 -19.97 -4.84 0.53
N TYR A 48 -21.10 -4.40 1.07
CA TYR A 48 -21.91 -5.13 2.05
C TYR A 48 -23.23 -5.56 1.39
N GLU A 49 -23.54 -6.84 1.49
CA GLU A 49 -24.83 -7.43 1.12
C GLU A 49 -25.26 -8.34 2.26
N GLY A 50 -25.54 -7.77 3.44
CA GLY A 50 -25.73 -8.60 4.63
C GLY A 50 -26.81 -8.22 5.60
N GLU A 51 -27.31 -9.24 6.29
CA GLU A 51 -28.24 -9.14 7.41
C GLU A 51 -27.50 -9.53 8.70
N GLU A 52 -27.91 -8.96 9.83
CA GLU A 52 -27.30 -9.25 11.13
C GLU A 52 -27.53 -10.73 11.51
N ASN A 53 -26.54 -11.38 12.12
CA ASN A 53 -26.57 -12.81 12.47
C ASN A 53 -26.72 -13.77 11.27
N VAL A 54 -26.52 -13.29 10.04
CA VAL A 54 -26.48 -14.09 8.81
C VAL A 54 -25.05 -14.13 8.27
N VAL A 55 -24.67 -15.23 7.63
CA VAL A 55 -23.37 -15.35 6.96
C VAL A 55 -23.29 -14.33 5.82
N ASN A 56 -22.29 -13.44 5.89
CA ASN A 56 -22.08 -12.35 4.95
C ASN A 56 -20.68 -12.41 4.34
N THR A 57 -20.47 -11.68 3.24
CA THR A 57 -19.17 -11.63 2.56
C THR A 57 -18.79 -10.19 2.26
N PHE A 58 -17.63 -9.76 2.75
CA PHE A 58 -16.97 -8.54 2.30
C PHE A 58 -16.19 -8.78 1.02
N TYR A 59 -16.14 -7.75 0.18
CA TYR A 59 -15.35 -7.72 -1.04
C TYR A 59 -14.34 -6.58 -0.95
N CYS A 60 -13.06 -6.87 -1.12
CA CYS A 60 -11.99 -5.88 -1.19
C CYS A 60 -11.36 -5.93 -2.57
N LEU A 61 -11.61 -4.91 -3.38
CA LEU A 61 -11.12 -4.84 -4.75
C LEU A 61 -9.91 -3.91 -4.84
N ALA A 62 -8.82 -4.37 -5.46
CA ALA A 62 -7.72 -3.51 -5.89
C ALA A 62 -7.76 -3.39 -7.43
N LYS A 63 -7.75 -2.16 -7.96
CA LYS A 63 -7.83 -1.85 -9.40
C LYS A 63 -6.64 -1.02 -9.87
N HIS A 64 -6.39 -1.05 -11.18
CA HIS A 64 -5.37 -0.24 -11.87
C HIS A 64 -3.95 -0.39 -11.30
N PHE A 65 -3.53 -1.63 -11.02
CA PHE A 65 -2.22 -1.89 -10.44
C PHE A 65 -1.27 -2.65 -11.36
N TYR A 66 0.03 -2.37 -11.22
CA TYR A 66 1.11 -3.03 -11.95
C TYR A 66 2.42 -2.87 -11.17
N PRO A 67 3.26 -3.91 -11.01
CA PRO A 67 3.17 -5.27 -11.58
C PRO A 67 2.07 -6.15 -10.95
N PRO A 68 1.79 -7.37 -11.44
CA PRO A 68 0.66 -8.18 -10.98
C PRO A 68 0.82 -8.76 -9.56
N THR A 69 1.89 -8.47 -8.83
CA THR A 69 2.09 -8.97 -7.46
C THR A 69 1.48 -8.02 -6.43
N ILE A 70 0.49 -8.51 -5.67
CA ILE A 70 -0.20 -7.76 -4.61
C ILE A 70 -0.53 -8.69 -3.43
N ASN A 71 -0.56 -8.15 -2.22
CA ASN A 71 -0.96 -8.86 -1.01
C ASN A 71 -2.21 -8.23 -0.37
N PHE A 72 -3.14 -9.09 0.07
CA PHE A 72 -4.32 -8.69 0.82
C PHE A 72 -4.21 -9.24 2.24
N THR A 73 -4.45 -8.38 3.22
CA THR A 73 -4.54 -8.75 4.63
C THR A 73 -5.89 -8.31 5.17
N TRP A 74 -6.63 -9.23 5.76
CA TRP A 74 -7.87 -8.93 6.46
C TRP A 74 -7.62 -8.87 7.96
N THR A 75 -8.22 -7.90 8.63
CA THR A 75 -8.20 -7.83 10.10
C THR A 75 -9.59 -7.69 10.66
N LYS A 76 -9.85 -8.35 11.78
CA LYS A 76 -11.02 -8.15 12.64
C LYS A 76 -10.53 -7.55 13.96
N ASN A 77 -11.03 -6.37 14.32
CA ASN A 77 -10.66 -5.66 15.55
C ASN A 77 -9.14 -5.50 15.71
N GLY A 78 -8.44 -5.23 14.60
CA GLY A 78 -6.98 -5.08 14.55
C GLY A 78 -6.17 -6.38 14.53
N VAL A 79 -6.82 -7.54 14.66
CA VAL A 79 -6.16 -8.85 14.60
C VAL A 79 -6.33 -9.47 13.21
N GLU A 80 -5.24 -9.98 12.63
CA GLU A 80 -5.28 -10.62 11.31
C GLU A 80 -6.17 -11.87 11.31
N VAL A 81 -6.98 -12.02 10.25
CA VAL A 81 -7.87 -13.17 10.05
C VAL A 81 -7.58 -13.83 8.71
N THR A 82 -7.55 -15.16 8.71
CA THR A 82 -7.32 -15.99 7.50
C THR A 82 -8.50 -16.91 7.22
N GLU A 83 -9.32 -17.22 8.23
CA GLU A 83 -10.52 -18.02 8.06
C GLU A 83 -11.57 -17.24 7.25
N GLY A 84 -12.23 -17.91 6.30
CA GLY A 84 -13.20 -17.27 5.40
C GLY A 84 -12.57 -16.32 4.36
N VAL A 85 -11.25 -16.18 4.32
CA VAL A 85 -10.56 -15.36 3.32
C VAL A 85 -10.37 -16.13 2.03
N PHE A 86 -10.75 -15.53 0.90
CA PHE A 86 -10.51 -16.09 -0.42
C PHE A 86 -10.03 -15.02 -1.40
N ASN A 87 -8.93 -15.29 -2.11
CA ASN A 87 -8.39 -14.37 -3.10
C ASN A 87 -8.75 -14.84 -4.51
N LEU A 88 -9.53 -14.05 -5.23
CA LEU A 88 -9.88 -14.32 -6.61
C LEU A 88 -8.67 -14.22 -7.55
N HIS A 89 -8.80 -14.83 -8.72
CA HIS A 89 -7.77 -14.79 -9.75
C HIS A 89 -7.52 -13.36 -10.26
N TYR A 90 -6.29 -13.12 -10.72
CA TYR A 90 -5.92 -11.85 -11.34
C TYR A 90 -6.70 -11.65 -12.64
N GLN A 91 -7.17 -10.44 -12.86
CA GLN A 91 -7.84 -10.06 -14.09
C GLN A 91 -7.06 -8.92 -14.75
N HIS A 92 -6.87 -9.04 -16.05
CA HIS A 92 -6.19 -8.04 -16.86
C HIS A 92 -7.20 -6.98 -17.32
N ASN A 93 -6.80 -5.71 -17.26
CA ASN A 93 -7.57 -4.58 -17.76
C ASN A 93 -7.09 -4.21 -19.17
N ASP A 94 -7.96 -3.57 -19.96
CA ASP A 94 -7.61 -3.14 -21.33
C ASP A 94 -6.46 -2.11 -21.38
N ASP A 95 -6.24 -1.39 -20.27
CA ASP A 95 -5.17 -0.40 -20.10
C ASP A 95 -3.79 -1.03 -19.77
N GLY A 96 -3.68 -2.36 -19.74
CA GLY A 96 -2.44 -3.08 -19.42
C GLY A 96 -2.16 -3.23 -17.92
N THR A 97 -3.08 -2.78 -17.06
CA THR A 97 -3.00 -2.96 -15.62
C THR A 97 -3.77 -4.20 -15.16
N PHE A 98 -3.72 -4.50 -13.87
CA PHE A 98 -4.45 -5.61 -13.26
C PHE A 98 -5.50 -5.12 -12.28
N HIS A 99 -6.49 -5.97 -12.03
CA HIS A 99 -7.33 -5.90 -10.85
C HIS A 99 -7.45 -7.27 -10.18
N ARG A 100 -7.70 -7.26 -8.87
CA ARG A 100 -7.85 -8.46 -8.05
C ARG A 100 -8.79 -8.18 -6.89
N ILE A 101 -9.56 -9.20 -6.52
CA ILE A 101 -10.52 -9.13 -5.44
C ILE A 101 -10.10 -10.13 -4.36
N SER A 102 -10.17 -9.70 -3.11
CA SER A 102 -10.16 -10.57 -1.94
C SER A 102 -11.53 -10.53 -1.28
N THR A 103 -12.00 -11.66 -0.79
CA THR A 103 -13.26 -11.76 -0.06
C THR A 103 -13.01 -12.27 1.36
N LEU A 104 -13.86 -11.84 2.29
CA LEU A 104 -13.90 -12.36 3.65
C LEU A 104 -15.34 -12.74 3.98
N THR A 105 -15.58 -14.03 4.22
CA THR A 105 -16.86 -14.54 4.69
C THR A 105 -16.88 -14.61 6.21
N PHE A 106 -17.93 -14.07 6.84
CA PHE A 106 -18.02 -13.93 8.29
C PHE A 106 -19.49 -13.82 8.74
N THR A 107 -19.74 -14.01 10.02
CA THR A 107 -21.03 -13.68 10.65
C THR A 107 -20.83 -12.38 11.45
N PRO A 108 -21.50 -11.26 11.09
CA PRO A 108 -21.30 -9.99 11.77
C PRO A 108 -21.75 -10.07 13.22
N GLN A 109 -20.97 -9.45 14.10
CA GLN A 109 -21.35 -9.18 15.48
C GLN A 109 -21.34 -7.67 15.70
N GLU A 110 -22.25 -7.18 16.56
CA GLU A 110 -22.28 -5.76 16.92
C GLU A 110 -20.93 -5.33 17.50
N GLY A 111 -20.41 -4.19 17.01
CA GLY A 111 -19.12 -3.64 17.44
C GLY A 111 -17.90 -4.16 16.68
N ASP A 112 -18.04 -5.14 15.79
CA ASP A 112 -16.92 -5.60 14.99
C ASP A 112 -16.46 -4.56 13.96
N VAL A 113 -15.14 -4.38 13.89
CA VAL A 113 -14.46 -3.56 12.90
C VAL A 113 -13.60 -4.44 12.01
N TYR A 114 -13.91 -4.47 10.72
CA TYR A 114 -13.16 -5.22 9.72
C TYR A 114 -12.34 -4.28 8.86
N SER A 115 -11.11 -4.65 8.54
CA SER A 115 -10.29 -3.89 7.60
C SER A 115 -9.67 -4.79 6.55
N CYS A 116 -9.59 -4.28 5.33
CA CYS A 116 -8.79 -4.84 4.26
C CYS A 116 -7.59 -3.93 4.02
N LYS A 117 -6.38 -4.47 4.17
CA LYS A 117 -5.11 -3.83 3.86
C LYS A 117 -4.57 -4.43 2.56
N VAL A 118 -4.07 -3.57 1.69
CA VAL A 118 -3.53 -3.90 0.38
C VAL A 118 -2.10 -3.40 0.29
N GLU A 119 -1.16 -4.32 0.07
CA GLU A 119 0.26 -4.02 -0.10
C GLU A 119 0.68 -4.27 -1.54
N HIS A 120 1.34 -3.27 -2.13
CA HIS A 120 1.82 -3.32 -3.49
C HIS A 120 3.19 -2.61 -3.59
N GLN A 121 4.09 -3.13 -4.41
CA GLN A 121 5.46 -2.62 -4.55
C GLN A 121 5.55 -1.19 -5.11
N ALA A 122 4.51 -0.76 -5.83
CA ALA A 122 4.32 0.57 -6.40
C ALA A 122 3.71 1.57 -5.40
N SER A 123 3.37 1.12 -4.19
CA SER A 123 2.84 1.97 -3.13
C SER A 123 3.91 2.24 -2.09
N GLN A 124 4.11 3.51 -1.73
CA GLN A 124 4.98 3.85 -0.60
C GLN A 124 4.38 3.38 0.74
N GLN A 125 3.05 3.35 0.83
CA GLN A 125 2.31 2.92 2.00
C GLN A 125 1.18 1.96 1.60
N PRO A 126 0.82 1.00 2.46
CA PRO A 126 -0.34 0.13 2.22
C PRO A 126 -1.64 0.94 2.14
N LEU A 127 -2.56 0.53 1.27
CA LEU A 127 -3.92 1.08 1.27
C LEU A 127 -4.80 0.25 2.21
N THR A 128 -5.47 0.89 3.15
CA THR A 128 -6.38 0.22 4.08
C THR A 128 -7.79 0.80 3.96
N ARG A 129 -8.79 -0.07 3.93
CA ARG A 129 -10.21 0.30 4.08
C ARG A 129 -10.81 -0.44 5.25
N THR A 130 -11.64 0.26 5.99
CA THR A 130 -12.27 -0.23 7.21
C THR A 130 -13.79 -0.18 7.06
N TRP A 131 -14.46 -1.18 7.60
CA TRP A 131 -15.90 -1.30 7.71
C TRP A 131 -16.26 -1.56 9.18
N GLY A 132 -17.27 -0.85 9.66
CA GLY A 132 -17.77 -0.86 11.04
C GLY A 132 -18.50 0.44 11.33
N LYS A 133 -19.35 0.50 12.37
CA LYS A 133 -19.82 1.79 12.87
C LYS A 133 -18.61 2.54 13.40
N ALA A 134 -18.21 3.63 12.72
CA ALA A 134 -17.40 4.64 13.37
C ALA A 134 -18.24 5.17 14.53
N GLU A 135 -17.83 4.92 15.77
CA GLU A 135 -18.28 5.75 16.87
C GLU A 135 -17.76 7.16 16.57
N MET A 136 -18.69 8.05 16.22
CA MET A 136 -18.49 9.49 16.16
C MET A 136 -18.98 10.11 17.46
#